data_AF-A0A6B2CSC7-F1
#
_entry.id   AF-A0A6B2CSC7-F1
#
_cell.length_a   1.000
_cell.length_b   1.000
_cell.length_c   1.000
_cell.angle_alpha   90.00
_cell.angle_beta   90.00
_cell.angle_gamma   90.00
#
_symmetry.space_group_name_H-M   'P 1'
#
loop_
_entity.id
_entity.type
_entity.pdbx_description
1 polymer ?
#
loop_
_entity_poly.entity_id
_entity_poly.type
_entity_poly.pdbx_seq_one_letter_code
_entity_poly.pdbx_strand_id
1 'polypeptide(L)'
;MRTNTGLIVGLVISILLAAVFAVLWFGAQEDNKLLTRQVIYLTQQLQGNLSLLQKTSQQLAETQKQLQDTKKQLQDTQNQLRETQARLAETQRQLQETQNQLEQTQKQLRDAQAQLSQARSQLALLEAQKNQLVNQLTQLNATYQQLRNKVYAGHDMVQQAKALLNKITLNAPQVNDVWTFTRTYTYTYNPLPSGYFYSLDLSLYSYQTIEVSTSESLYIAFFTPNQYEAWRNGYGGTPLASGRGYVKFTPPNNGTYVLVIANDLGRDVDEFQITYRYFETWHYYDGFPLNPVTPYVVGTPGTPSRDFFRLFAIYNYWLENRRQLADAVMRQLRVTAFSPQQQLQLDTQTLYALSLAALLKNAGFDVSFAAIGTSWSDPFDADSIMPVVQFNSLRDPNATFYDMFDKIKKGWVNVMSLSRSSYVGYYFYVVIDTYNVVEAVDRQLSTTTPFNVIYVDGVTKLP
;
A
#
# COMPACT_ATOMS: atom_id res chain seq x y z
N MET A 1 145.24 -18.89 154.55
CA MET A 1 144.50 -20.17 154.77
C MET A 1 143.02 -19.81 154.97
N ARG A 2 142.15 -20.10 153.99
CA ARG A 2 141.18 -21.23 153.88
C ARG A 2 139.76 -20.89 154.44
N THR A 3 138.77 -20.67 153.56
CA THR A 3 137.51 -21.49 153.29
C THR A 3 136.36 -21.29 154.33
N ASN A 4 135.03 -21.32 154.08
CA ASN A 4 134.16 -21.69 152.95
C ASN A 4 132.66 -21.32 153.23
N THR A 5 131.90 -20.98 152.16
CA THR A 5 130.50 -21.37 151.79
C THR A 5 129.29 -21.37 152.76
N GLY A 6 128.23 -20.62 152.38
CA GLY A 6 126.85 -20.81 152.86
C GLY A 6 125.76 -19.99 152.13
N LEU A 7 125.12 -20.61 151.11
CA LEU A 7 123.71 -20.47 150.68
C LEU A 7 123.14 -19.04 150.37
N ILE A 8 122.98 -18.54 149.14
CA ILE A 8 122.63 -19.08 147.80
C ILE A 8 121.12 -19.41 147.57
N VAL A 9 120.22 -19.40 148.57
CA VAL A 9 118.79 -19.79 148.31
C VAL A 9 117.78 -18.64 148.36
N GLY A 10 117.93 -17.64 149.24
CA GLY A 10 116.92 -16.58 149.40
C GLY A 10 116.83 -15.56 148.26
N LEU A 11 117.94 -15.38 147.52
CA LEU A 11 118.06 -14.38 146.45
C LEU A 11 117.58 -14.90 145.08
N VAL A 12 117.39 -16.21 144.92
CA VAL A 12 117.04 -16.82 143.63
C VAL A 12 115.53 -17.05 143.47
N ILE A 13 114.79 -17.34 144.56
CA ILE A 13 113.35 -17.64 144.52
C ILE A 13 112.49 -16.37 144.31
N SER A 14 112.88 -15.26 144.91
CA SER A 14 112.15 -13.98 144.83
C SER A 14 112.28 -13.30 143.46
N ILE A 15 113.42 -13.46 142.79
CA ILE A 15 113.63 -12.94 141.42
C ILE A 15 112.87 -13.78 140.38
N LEU A 16 112.78 -15.10 140.56
CA LEU A 16 112.05 -15.98 139.65
C LEU A 16 110.52 -15.79 139.72
N LEU A 17 109.94 -15.61 140.91
CA LEU A 17 108.49 -15.37 141.08
C LEU A 17 108.02 -14.03 140.51
N ALA A 18 108.83 -12.97 140.65
CA ALA A 18 108.53 -11.67 140.08
C ALA A 18 108.58 -11.69 138.53
N ALA A 19 109.52 -12.46 137.96
CA ALA A 19 109.62 -12.62 136.51
C ALA A 19 108.44 -13.39 135.91
N VAL A 20 107.95 -14.46 136.57
CA VAL A 20 106.79 -15.24 136.10
C VAL A 20 105.50 -14.41 136.12
N PHE A 21 105.29 -13.58 137.14
CA PHE A 21 104.09 -12.75 137.25
C PHE A 21 104.04 -11.65 136.17
N ALA A 22 105.19 -11.03 135.85
CA ALA A 22 105.28 -10.02 134.80
C ALA A 22 104.93 -10.60 133.41
N VAL A 23 105.37 -11.82 133.11
CA VAL A 23 105.06 -12.49 131.82
C VAL A 23 103.59 -12.88 131.73
N LEU A 24 103.00 -13.41 132.81
CA LEU A 24 101.57 -13.78 132.83
C LEU A 24 100.64 -12.57 132.74
N TRP A 25 100.95 -11.47 133.43
CA TRP A 25 100.16 -10.24 133.38
C TRP A 25 100.23 -9.57 132.00
N PHE A 26 101.42 -9.53 131.39
CA PHE A 26 101.58 -8.97 130.04
C PHE A 26 100.81 -9.79 129.01
N GLY A 27 100.90 -11.13 129.08
CA GLY A 27 100.12 -12.02 128.20
C GLY A 27 98.60 -11.84 128.35
N ALA A 28 98.08 -11.77 129.57
CA ALA A 28 96.66 -11.57 129.83
C ALA A 28 96.15 -10.17 129.38
N GLN A 29 96.98 -9.13 129.48
CA GLN A 29 96.64 -7.79 129.00
C GLN A 29 96.58 -7.75 127.47
N GLU A 30 97.49 -8.44 126.79
CA GLU A 30 97.55 -8.50 125.33
C GLU A 30 96.37 -9.27 124.73
N ASP A 31 95.98 -10.39 125.34
CA ASP A 31 94.82 -11.19 124.93
C ASP A 31 93.50 -10.40 125.06
N ASN A 32 93.33 -9.63 126.14
CA ASN A 32 92.12 -8.82 126.35
C ASN A 32 92.03 -7.66 125.32
N LYS A 33 93.18 -7.10 124.94
CA LYS A 33 93.29 -6.09 123.89
C LYS A 33 92.96 -6.67 122.52
N LEU A 34 93.34 -7.92 122.25
CA LEU A 34 93.02 -8.65 121.01
C LEU A 34 91.52 -8.97 120.92
N LEU A 35 90.92 -9.47 122.01
CA LEU A 35 89.48 -9.76 122.10
C LEU A 35 88.64 -8.49 121.90
N THR A 36 89.04 -7.37 122.51
CA THR A 36 88.34 -6.09 122.33
C THR A 36 88.38 -5.64 120.86
N ARG A 37 89.51 -5.81 120.18
CA ARG A 37 89.62 -5.53 118.74
C ARG A 37 88.74 -6.45 117.89
N GLN A 38 88.66 -7.74 118.22
CA GLN A 38 87.78 -8.69 117.54
C GLN A 38 86.30 -8.33 117.71
N VAL A 39 85.86 -7.97 118.91
CA VAL A 39 84.47 -7.56 119.17
C VAL A 39 84.12 -6.30 118.40
N ILE A 40 85.01 -5.31 118.36
CA ILE A 40 84.82 -4.09 117.56
C ILE A 40 84.70 -4.44 116.07
N TYR A 41 85.62 -5.27 115.55
CA TYR A 41 85.59 -5.71 114.15
C TYR A 41 84.29 -6.45 113.77
N LEU A 42 83.85 -7.40 114.60
CA LEU A 42 82.61 -8.14 114.41
C LEU A 42 81.39 -7.24 114.48
N THR A 43 81.37 -6.28 115.41
CA THR A 43 80.28 -5.30 115.53
C THR A 43 80.20 -4.42 114.29
N GLN A 44 81.34 -3.96 113.77
CA GLN A 44 81.42 -3.18 112.54
C GLN A 44 81.00 -3.99 111.30
N GLN A 45 81.36 -5.27 111.23
CA GLN A 45 80.89 -6.20 110.20
C GLN A 45 79.37 -6.41 110.25
N LEU A 46 78.80 -6.58 111.44
CA LEU A 46 77.36 -6.74 111.64
C LEU A 46 76.59 -5.48 111.22
N GLN A 47 77.10 -4.30 111.57
CA GLN A 47 76.55 -3.02 111.14
C GLN A 47 76.64 -2.83 109.62
N GLY A 48 77.77 -3.23 109.02
CA GLY A 48 77.97 -3.26 107.58
C GLY A 48 76.96 -4.16 106.87
N ASN A 49 76.78 -5.39 107.37
CA ASN A 49 75.82 -6.35 106.83
C ASN A 49 74.37 -5.89 107.01
N LEU A 50 74.02 -5.26 108.13
CA LEU A 50 72.68 -4.70 108.34
C LEU A 50 72.39 -3.56 107.34
N SER A 51 73.38 -2.68 107.11
CA SER A 51 73.28 -1.60 106.13
C SER A 51 73.17 -2.13 104.70
N LEU A 52 73.87 -3.22 104.39
CA LEU A 52 73.79 -3.88 103.09
C LEU A 52 72.40 -4.51 102.90
N LEU A 53 71.88 -5.21 103.91
CA LEU A 53 70.55 -5.81 103.88
C LEU A 53 69.45 -4.75 103.71
N GLN A 54 69.56 -3.60 104.38
CA GLN A 54 68.64 -2.47 104.20
C GLN A 54 68.70 -1.91 102.78
N LYS A 55 69.91 -1.73 102.22
CA LYS A 55 70.08 -1.29 100.82
C LYS A 55 69.49 -2.30 99.84
N THR A 56 69.74 -3.59 100.04
CA THR A 56 69.18 -4.66 99.19
C THR A 56 67.66 -4.74 99.33
N SER A 57 67.12 -4.56 100.52
CA SER A 57 65.66 -4.51 100.75
C SER A 57 65.01 -3.29 100.06
N GLN A 58 65.64 -2.13 100.14
CA GLN A 58 65.18 -0.93 99.42
C GLN A 58 65.26 -1.11 97.90
N GLN A 59 66.35 -1.69 97.39
CA GLN A 59 66.49 -2.02 95.97
C GLN A 59 65.43 -3.03 95.51
N LEU A 60 65.11 -4.03 96.32
CA LEU A 60 64.06 -5.01 96.02
C LEU A 60 62.68 -4.35 95.98
N ALA A 61 62.37 -3.48 96.95
CA ALA A 61 61.11 -2.73 96.98
C ALA A 61 60.97 -1.80 95.75
N GLU A 62 62.05 -1.12 95.38
CA GLU A 62 62.09 -0.28 94.18
C GLU A 62 61.93 -1.12 92.90
N THR A 63 62.58 -2.27 92.83
CA THR A 63 62.44 -3.21 91.70
C THR A 63 61.01 -3.76 91.62
N GLN A 64 60.39 -4.08 92.76
CA GLN A 64 58.99 -4.53 92.81
C GLN A 64 58.02 -3.44 92.33
N LYS A 65 58.28 -2.18 92.69
CA LYS A 65 57.51 -1.03 92.22
C LYS A 65 57.68 -0.84 90.72
N GLN A 66 58.91 -0.86 90.21
CA GLN A 66 59.19 -0.80 88.77
C GLN A 66 58.54 -1.94 87.99
N LEU A 67 58.52 -3.15 88.56
CA LEU A 67 57.83 -4.30 87.98
C LEU A 67 56.31 -4.10 87.93
N GLN A 68 55.70 -3.54 88.99
CA GLN A 68 54.28 -3.20 89.01
C GLN A 68 53.95 -2.12 87.97
N ASP A 69 54.76 -1.08 87.87
CA ASP A 69 54.60 0.00 86.89
C ASP A 69 54.74 -0.55 85.46
N THR A 70 55.73 -1.41 85.22
CA THR A 70 55.92 -2.10 83.93
C THR A 70 54.73 -3.00 83.60
N LYS A 71 54.18 -3.73 84.58
CA LYS A 71 52.99 -4.58 84.40
C LYS A 71 51.76 -3.74 84.05
N LYS A 72 51.60 -2.58 84.68
CA LYS A 72 50.53 -1.63 84.36
C LYS A 72 50.68 -1.07 82.94
N GLN A 73 51.89 -0.63 82.56
CA GLN A 73 52.19 -0.16 81.21
C GLN A 73 51.98 -1.24 80.13
N LEU A 74 52.32 -2.49 80.45
CA LEU A 74 52.06 -3.63 79.56
C LEU A 74 50.55 -3.84 79.38
N GLN A 75 49.78 -3.76 80.46
CA GLN A 75 48.32 -3.91 80.40
C GLN A 75 47.66 -2.76 79.64
N ASP A 76 48.11 -1.53 79.82
CA ASP A 76 47.64 -0.37 79.06
C ASP A 76 47.98 -0.52 77.57
N THR A 77 49.20 -0.95 77.23
CA THR A 77 49.60 -1.28 75.85
C THR A 77 48.76 -2.40 75.25
N GLN A 78 48.44 -3.45 76.02
CA GLN A 78 47.57 -4.55 75.56
C GLN A 78 46.14 -4.06 75.28
N ASN A 79 45.61 -3.16 76.12
CA ASN A 79 44.31 -2.55 75.90
C ASN A 79 44.30 -1.67 74.64
N GLN A 80 45.33 -0.83 74.46
CA GLN A 80 45.50 -0.02 73.24
C GLN A 80 45.63 -0.88 71.98
N LEU A 81 46.34 -2.01 72.06
CA LEU A 81 46.45 -2.96 70.95
C LEU A 81 45.09 -3.58 70.61
N ARG A 82 44.29 -3.98 71.61
CA ARG A 82 42.93 -4.50 71.40
C ARG A 82 42.01 -3.46 70.78
N GLU A 83 42.07 -2.22 71.24
CA GLU A 83 41.30 -1.11 70.65
C GLU A 83 41.71 -0.86 69.20
N THR A 84 43.01 -0.90 68.92
CA THR A 84 43.54 -0.74 67.56
C THR A 84 43.10 -1.90 66.65
N GLN A 85 43.12 -3.14 67.14
CA GLN A 85 42.62 -4.31 66.42
C GLN A 85 41.11 -4.20 66.14
N ALA A 86 40.32 -3.73 67.11
CA ALA A 86 38.89 -3.52 66.92
C ALA A 86 38.61 -2.43 65.86
N ARG A 87 39.34 -1.31 65.91
CA ARG A 87 39.25 -0.25 64.88
C ARG A 87 39.67 -0.75 63.49
N LEU A 88 40.71 -1.58 63.42
CA LEU A 88 41.15 -2.19 62.16
C LEU A 88 40.08 -3.12 61.58
N ALA A 89 39.47 -3.98 62.42
CA ALA A 89 38.40 -4.88 62.00
C ALA A 89 37.17 -4.11 61.50
N GLU A 90 36.78 -3.03 62.18
CA GLU A 90 35.68 -2.17 61.71
C GLU A 90 36.03 -1.46 60.39
N THR A 91 37.27 -0.97 60.25
CA THR A 91 37.74 -0.37 59.00
C THR A 91 37.73 -1.39 57.85
N GLN A 92 38.13 -2.64 58.09
CA GLN A 92 38.05 -3.73 57.10
C GLN A 92 36.59 -4.02 56.71
N ARG A 93 35.67 -4.02 57.68
CA ARG A 93 34.23 -4.21 57.42
C ARG A 93 33.67 -3.09 56.55
N GLN A 94 33.99 -1.83 56.87
CA GLN A 94 33.59 -0.66 56.09
C GLN A 94 34.19 -0.68 54.67
N LEU A 95 35.44 -1.12 54.52
CA LEU A 95 36.08 -1.29 53.22
C LEU A 95 35.34 -2.35 52.38
N GLN A 96 35.01 -3.50 52.96
CA GLN A 96 34.26 -4.55 52.28
C GLN A 96 32.87 -4.07 51.84
N GLU A 97 32.18 -3.34 52.71
CA GLU A 97 30.87 -2.75 52.38
C GLU A 97 30.98 -1.75 51.22
N THR A 98 32.00 -0.90 51.25
CA THR A 98 32.30 0.05 50.16
C THR A 98 32.62 -0.66 48.85
N GLN A 99 33.38 -1.76 48.89
CA GLN A 99 33.67 -2.59 47.71
C GLN A 99 32.40 -3.20 47.12
N ASN A 100 31.53 -3.76 47.95
CA ASN A 100 30.26 -4.33 47.51
C ASN A 100 29.36 -3.25 46.87
N GLN A 101 29.29 -2.05 47.46
CA GLN A 101 28.55 -0.91 46.91
C GLN A 101 29.14 -0.46 45.56
N LEU A 102 30.47 -0.45 45.42
CA LEU A 102 31.14 -0.13 44.16
C LEU A 102 30.81 -1.15 43.07
N GLU A 103 30.85 -2.45 43.38
CA GLU A 103 30.48 -3.52 42.43
C GLU A 103 29.03 -3.39 41.97
N GLN A 104 28.10 -3.11 42.89
CA GLN A 104 26.69 -2.89 42.57
C GLN A 104 26.51 -1.66 41.65
N THR A 105 27.21 -0.56 41.95
CA THR A 105 27.20 0.66 41.13
C THR A 105 27.76 0.39 39.73
N GLN A 106 28.86 -0.37 39.62
CA GLN A 106 29.43 -0.78 38.33
C GLN A 106 28.50 -1.67 37.52
N LYS A 107 27.71 -2.54 38.19
CA LYS A 107 26.68 -3.34 37.50
C LYS A 107 25.55 -2.45 36.98
N GLN A 108 25.02 -1.55 37.80
CA GLN A 108 24.00 -0.59 37.38
C GLN A 108 24.47 0.28 36.22
N LEU A 109 25.73 0.73 36.23
CA LEU A 109 26.33 1.49 35.13
C LEU A 109 26.37 0.67 33.83
N ARG A 110 26.77 -0.60 33.89
CA ARG A 110 26.78 -1.51 32.72
C ARG A 110 25.37 -1.73 32.17
N ASP A 111 24.39 -1.95 33.03
CA ASP A 111 22.99 -2.13 32.63
C ASP A 111 22.44 -0.86 31.97
N ALA A 112 22.73 0.32 32.54
CA ALA A 112 22.35 1.61 31.95
C ALA A 112 23.01 1.86 30.58
N GLN A 113 24.29 1.48 30.41
CA GLN A 113 24.99 1.55 29.12
C GLN A 113 24.35 0.62 28.07
N ALA A 114 23.96 -0.59 28.47
CA ALA A 114 23.27 -1.53 27.58
C ALA A 114 21.90 -1.00 27.14
N GLN A 115 21.10 -0.46 28.07
CA GLN A 115 19.82 0.17 27.77
C GLN A 115 19.98 1.38 26.83
N LEU A 116 20.99 2.22 27.07
CA LEU A 116 21.28 3.37 26.20
C LEU A 116 21.67 2.91 24.79
N SER A 117 22.47 1.85 24.66
CA SER A 117 22.82 1.25 23.37
C SER A 117 21.58 0.75 22.63
N GLN A 118 20.69 0.02 23.31
CA GLN A 118 19.44 -0.46 22.74
C GLN A 118 18.52 0.69 22.30
N ALA A 119 18.39 1.74 23.12
CA ALA A 119 17.59 2.91 22.77
C ALA A 119 18.16 3.64 21.53
N ARG A 120 19.49 3.75 21.40
CA ARG A 120 20.14 4.31 20.20
C ARG A 120 19.88 3.46 18.96
N SER A 121 19.95 2.13 19.07
CA SER A 121 19.62 1.23 17.96
C SER A 121 18.16 1.34 17.54
N GLN A 122 17.24 1.44 18.51
CA GLN A 122 15.81 1.65 18.24
C GLN A 122 15.55 2.99 17.56
N LEU A 123 16.21 4.07 18.01
CA LEU A 123 16.10 5.38 17.38
C LEU A 123 16.60 5.35 15.93
N ALA A 124 17.76 4.75 15.67
CA ALA A 124 18.31 4.61 14.32
C ALA A 124 17.36 3.80 13.40
N LEU A 125 16.73 2.75 13.91
CA LEU A 125 15.72 1.98 13.17
C LEU A 125 14.49 2.84 12.84
N LEU A 126 14.00 3.62 13.81
CA LEU A 126 12.83 4.47 13.63
C LEU A 126 13.10 5.59 12.63
N GLU A 127 14.31 6.17 12.64
CA GLU A 127 14.77 7.15 11.65
C GLU A 127 14.81 6.54 10.24
N ALA A 128 15.32 5.31 10.09
CA ALA A 128 15.31 4.61 8.81
C ALA A 128 13.88 4.35 8.30
N GLN A 129 12.98 3.89 9.18
CA GLN A 129 11.56 3.68 8.84
C GLN A 129 10.86 4.99 8.44
N LYS A 130 11.11 6.08 9.16
CA LYS A 130 10.59 7.41 8.83
C LYS A 130 11.03 7.83 7.43
N ASN A 131 12.32 7.67 7.11
CA ASN A 131 12.87 8.04 5.80
C ASN A 131 12.24 7.20 4.68
N GLN A 132 12.01 5.90 4.91
CA GLN A 132 11.30 5.04 3.96
C GLN A 132 9.87 5.53 3.72
N LEU A 133 9.13 5.87 4.77
CA LEU A 133 7.74 6.37 4.66
C LEU A 133 7.68 7.70 3.91
N VAL A 134 8.63 8.61 4.16
CA VAL A 134 8.73 9.88 3.42
C VAL A 134 8.97 9.65 1.93
N ASN A 135 9.84 8.70 1.57
CA ASN A 135 10.07 8.34 0.17
C ASN A 135 8.81 7.76 -0.48
N GLN A 136 8.09 6.87 0.22
CA GLN A 136 6.82 6.31 -0.26
C GLN A 136 5.76 7.40 -0.47
N LEU A 137 5.62 8.33 0.47
CA LEU A 137 4.69 9.45 0.35
C LEU A 137 5.05 10.37 -0.83
N THR A 138 6.34 10.61 -1.06
CA THR A 138 6.82 11.41 -2.19
C THR A 138 6.47 10.75 -3.52
N GLN A 139 6.68 9.43 -3.63
CA GLN A 139 6.29 8.66 -4.81
C GLN A 139 4.77 8.68 -5.03
N LEU A 140 4.00 8.45 -3.98
CA LEU A 140 2.54 8.48 -4.05
C LEU A 140 2.02 9.85 -4.51
N ASN A 141 2.59 10.93 -3.99
CA ASN A 141 2.23 12.28 -4.40
C ASN A 141 2.59 12.53 -5.88
N ALA A 142 3.74 12.05 -6.36
CA ALA A 142 4.10 12.15 -7.76
C ALA A 142 3.10 11.40 -8.67
N THR A 143 2.72 10.17 -8.31
CA THR A 143 1.69 9.40 -9.01
C THR A 143 0.33 10.10 -8.98
N TYR A 144 -0.07 10.67 -7.84
CA TYR A 144 -1.30 11.45 -7.72
C TYR A 144 -1.31 12.65 -8.66
N GLN A 145 -0.23 13.45 -8.70
CA GLN A 145 -0.14 14.60 -9.61
C GLN A 145 -0.17 14.16 -11.09
N GLN A 146 0.49 13.06 -11.43
CA GLN A 146 0.43 12.49 -12.79
C GLN A 146 -1.00 12.11 -13.17
N LEU A 147 -1.71 11.37 -12.33
CA LEU A 147 -3.09 10.96 -12.60
C LEU A 147 -4.03 12.17 -12.66
N ARG A 148 -3.84 13.15 -11.76
CA ARG A 148 -4.58 14.41 -11.77
C ARG A 148 -4.44 15.11 -13.11
N ASN A 149 -3.22 15.27 -13.62
CA ASN A 149 -2.97 15.88 -14.92
C ASN A 149 -3.67 15.15 -16.07
N LYS A 150 -3.73 13.81 -16.03
CA LYS A 150 -4.45 13.00 -17.03
C LYS A 150 -5.96 13.26 -17.02
N VAL A 151 -6.57 13.41 -15.85
CA VAL A 151 -7.99 13.78 -15.74
C VAL A 151 -8.23 15.19 -16.29
N TYR A 152 -7.34 16.16 -16.02
CA TYR A 152 -7.43 17.50 -16.62
C TYR A 152 -7.26 17.47 -18.14
N ALA A 153 -6.34 16.66 -18.68
CA ALA A 153 -6.19 16.50 -20.12
C ALA A 153 -7.48 15.95 -20.77
N GLY A 154 -8.12 14.96 -20.15
CA GLY A 154 -9.43 14.46 -20.58
C GLY A 154 -10.53 15.54 -20.53
N HIS A 155 -10.55 16.37 -19.48
CA HIS A 155 -11.47 17.51 -19.40
C HIS A 155 -11.25 18.53 -20.52
N ASP A 156 -10.01 18.94 -20.76
CA ASP A 156 -9.64 19.89 -21.80
C ASP A 156 -10.01 19.37 -23.20
N MET A 157 -9.79 18.08 -23.45
CA MET A 157 -10.19 17.41 -24.68
C MET A 157 -11.71 17.46 -24.87
N VAL A 158 -12.50 17.19 -23.82
CA VAL A 158 -13.96 17.31 -23.88
C VAL A 158 -14.40 18.75 -24.13
N GLN A 159 -13.77 19.76 -23.51
CA GLN A 159 -14.09 21.16 -23.80
C GLN A 159 -13.79 21.53 -25.26
N GLN A 160 -12.69 21.04 -25.83
CA GLN A 160 -12.37 21.19 -27.25
C GLN A 160 -13.46 20.54 -28.13
N ALA A 161 -13.87 19.31 -27.83
CA ALA A 161 -14.92 18.61 -28.55
C ALA A 161 -16.25 19.39 -28.52
N LYS A 162 -16.65 19.94 -27.36
CA LYS A 162 -17.85 20.79 -27.22
C LYS A 162 -17.74 22.06 -28.05
N ALA A 163 -16.57 22.70 -28.07
CA ALA A 163 -16.34 23.89 -28.88
C ALA A 163 -16.47 23.58 -30.39
N LEU A 164 -16.00 22.41 -30.84
CA LEU A 164 -16.20 21.94 -32.22
C LEU A 164 -17.65 21.60 -32.51
N LEU A 165 -18.33 20.91 -31.60
CA LEU A 165 -19.76 20.56 -31.73
C LEU A 165 -20.63 21.80 -31.96
N ASN A 166 -20.29 22.93 -31.34
CA ASN A 166 -21.00 24.20 -31.54
C ASN A 166 -20.86 24.80 -32.95
N LYS A 167 -19.87 24.34 -33.73
CA LYS A 167 -19.64 24.76 -35.12
C LYS A 167 -20.31 23.83 -36.14
N ILE A 168 -20.85 22.71 -35.71
CA ILE A 168 -21.43 21.69 -36.57
C ILE A 168 -22.95 21.85 -36.60
N THR A 169 -23.51 21.89 -37.80
CA THR A 169 -24.96 21.87 -38.03
C THR A 169 -25.32 20.66 -38.89
N LEU A 170 -25.99 19.67 -38.29
CA LEU A 170 -26.61 18.54 -38.98
C LEU A 170 -28.09 18.51 -38.64
N ASN A 171 -28.91 17.96 -39.55
CA ASN A 171 -30.35 17.82 -39.33
C ASN A 171 -30.67 16.38 -38.92
N ALA A 172 -31.21 16.21 -37.72
CA ALA A 172 -31.71 14.94 -37.27
C ALA A 172 -32.98 14.56 -38.03
N PRO A 173 -33.21 13.26 -38.28
CA PRO A 173 -34.49 12.82 -38.79
C PRO A 173 -35.60 13.11 -37.76
N GLN A 174 -36.80 13.39 -38.25
CA GLN A 174 -37.98 13.50 -37.38
C GLN A 174 -38.37 12.11 -36.91
N VAL A 175 -38.41 11.92 -35.59
CA VAL A 175 -38.80 10.66 -34.95
C VAL A 175 -40.10 10.87 -34.18
N ASN A 176 -41.17 10.25 -34.67
CA ASN A 176 -42.48 10.25 -34.03
C ASN A 176 -42.65 8.98 -33.18
N ASP A 177 -43.89 8.53 -32.97
CA ASP A 177 -44.21 7.24 -32.32
C ASP A 177 -43.86 6.02 -33.17
N VAL A 178 -43.39 6.22 -34.41
CA VAL A 178 -43.09 5.14 -35.36
C VAL A 178 -41.73 5.40 -35.98
N TRP A 179 -40.90 4.36 -36.04
CA TRP A 179 -39.60 4.41 -36.69
C TRP A 179 -39.26 3.08 -37.37
N THR A 180 -38.72 3.16 -38.60
CA THR A 180 -38.22 1.97 -39.30
C THR A 180 -36.73 1.80 -39.03
N PHE A 181 -36.40 0.84 -38.16
CA PHE A 181 -35.04 0.46 -37.87
C PHE A 181 -34.46 -0.35 -39.03
N THR A 182 -33.29 0.08 -39.51
CA THR A 182 -32.57 -0.59 -40.59
C THR A 182 -31.36 -1.33 -40.03
N ARG A 183 -31.10 -2.54 -40.51
CA ARG A 183 -29.87 -3.28 -40.21
C ARG A 183 -29.23 -3.74 -41.51
N THR A 184 -28.06 -3.18 -41.80
CA THR A 184 -27.29 -3.55 -42.99
C THR A 184 -26.14 -4.49 -42.63
N TYR A 185 -26.06 -5.61 -43.33
CA TYR A 185 -24.96 -6.57 -43.24
C TYR A 185 -24.41 -6.83 -44.65
N THR A 186 -23.11 -6.63 -44.84
CA THR A 186 -22.43 -6.92 -46.10
C THR A 186 -21.42 -8.02 -45.86
N TYR A 187 -21.43 -9.07 -46.67
CA TYR A 187 -20.47 -10.16 -46.55
C TYR A 187 -19.80 -10.40 -47.89
N THR A 188 -18.50 -10.69 -47.87
CA THR A 188 -17.79 -11.24 -49.03
C THR A 188 -18.02 -12.74 -49.08
N TYR A 189 -18.46 -13.25 -50.23
CA TYR A 189 -18.70 -14.66 -50.47
C TYR A 189 -17.62 -15.25 -51.37
N ASN A 190 -17.42 -16.56 -51.21
CA ASN A 190 -16.54 -17.35 -52.07
C ASN A 190 -17.00 -17.30 -53.53
N PRO A 191 -16.10 -17.61 -54.50
CA PRO A 191 -16.46 -17.68 -55.91
C PRO A 191 -17.69 -18.56 -56.16
N LEU A 192 -18.58 -18.08 -57.03
CA LEU A 192 -19.79 -18.78 -57.43
C LEU A 192 -19.66 -19.17 -58.92
N PRO A 193 -19.41 -20.46 -59.23
CA PRO A 193 -19.25 -20.90 -60.62
C PRO A 193 -20.51 -20.71 -61.46
N SER A 194 -20.34 -20.59 -62.77
CA SER A 194 -21.47 -20.48 -63.71
C SER A 194 -22.41 -21.70 -63.58
N GLY A 195 -23.71 -21.44 -63.44
CA GLY A 195 -24.75 -22.45 -63.26
C GLY A 195 -24.98 -22.92 -61.82
N TYR A 196 -24.18 -22.46 -60.85
CA TYR A 196 -24.35 -22.78 -59.43
C TYR A 196 -25.14 -21.69 -58.70
N PHE A 197 -25.62 -22.03 -57.49
CA PHE A 197 -26.35 -21.10 -56.64
C PHE A 197 -26.05 -21.33 -55.15
N TYR A 198 -26.25 -20.29 -54.35
CA TYR A 198 -26.37 -20.37 -52.91
C TYR A 198 -27.84 -20.37 -52.50
N SER A 199 -28.17 -21.10 -51.44
CA SER A 199 -29.47 -21.05 -50.79
C SER A 199 -29.31 -20.80 -49.29
N LEU A 200 -30.13 -19.93 -48.72
CA LEU A 200 -30.14 -19.64 -47.29
C LEU A 200 -31.57 -19.64 -46.75
N ASP A 201 -31.77 -20.36 -45.65
CA ASP A 201 -33.03 -20.34 -44.92
C ASP A 201 -33.09 -19.12 -44.00
N LEU A 202 -34.11 -18.29 -44.19
CA LEU A 202 -34.34 -17.06 -43.44
C LEU A 202 -35.65 -17.17 -42.67
N SER A 203 -35.58 -17.05 -41.35
CA SER A 203 -36.76 -16.89 -40.49
C SER A 203 -37.18 -15.43 -40.49
N LEU A 204 -38.26 -15.11 -41.21
CA LEU A 204 -38.73 -13.74 -41.40
C LEU A 204 -40.15 -13.56 -40.84
N TYR A 205 -40.41 -12.39 -40.29
CA TYR A 205 -41.74 -11.98 -39.83
C TYR A 205 -42.43 -11.10 -40.88
N SER A 206 -43.76 -11.13 -40.90
CA SER A 206 -44.57 -10.37 -41.87
C SER A 206 -44.44 -8.86 -41.75
N TYR A 207 -43.97 -8.37 -40.61
CA TYR A 207 -43.68 -6.95 -40.37
C TYR A 207 -42.26 -6.54 -40.82
N GLN A 208 -41.45 -7.48 -41.32
CA GLN A 208 -40.11 -7.18 -41.82
C GLN A 208 -40.14 -6.98 -43.33
N THR A 209 -39.29 -6.07 -43.81
CA THR A 209 -38.92 -6.01 -45.21
C THR A 209 -37.44 -6.31 -45.32
N ILE A 210 -37.05 -7.16 -46.26
CA ILE A 210 -35.66 -7.46 -46.58
C ILE A 210 -35.33 -6.98 -47.98
N GLU A 211 -34.21 -6.29 -48.12
CA GLU A 211 -33.59 -6.01 -49.40
C GLU A 211 -32.27 -6.77 -49.49
N VAL A 212 -32.06 -7.45 -50.61
CA VAL A 212 -30.82 -8.19 -50.88
C VAL A 212 -30.23 -7.63 -52.17
N SER A 213 -28.97 -7.22 -52.11
CA SER A 213 -28.23 -6.77 -53.29
C SER A 213 -26.88 -7.48 -53.41
N THR A 214 -26.48 -7.77 -54.64
CA THR A 214 -25.20 -8.40 -54.97
C THR A 214 -24.32 -7.41 -55.74
N SER A 215 -23.00 -7.45 -55.55
CA SER A 215 -22.06 -6.60 -56.30
C SER A 215 -22.03 -6.93 -57.79
N GLU A 216 -22.41 -8.16 -58.15
CA GLU A 216 -22.64 -8.62 -59.52
C GLU A 216 -24.14 -8.72 -59.81
N SER A 217 -24.54 -8.73 -61.09
CA SER A 217 -25.96 -8.80 -61.50
C SER A 217 -26.55 -10.23 -61.43
N LEU A 218 -26.29 -10.93 -60.33
CA LEU A 218 -26.74 -12.30 -60.06
C LEU A 218 -28.28 -12.38 -59.99
N TYR A 219 -28.84 -13.53 -60.33
CA TYR A 219 -30.26 -13.79 -60.11
C TYR A 219 -30.53 -14.01 -58.62
N ILE A 220 -31.50 -13.29 -58.07
CA ILE A 220 -31.89 -13.39 -56.66
C ILE A 220 -33.37 -13.70 -56.58
N ALA A 221 -33.76 -14.67 -55.75
CA ALA A 221 -35.16 -15.05 -55.60
C ALA A 221 -35.50 -15.53 -54.19
N PHE A 222 -36.73 -15.23 -53.75
CA PHE A 222 -37.31 -15.70 -52.51
C PHE A 222 -38.38 -16.76 -52.78
N PHE A 223 -38.37 -17.83 -52.00
CA PHE A 223 -39.32 -18.93 -52.09
C PHE A 223 -39.85 -19.31 -50.71
N THR A 224 -41.03 -19.94 -50.67
CA THR A 224 -41.33 -20.86 -49.57
C THR A 224 -40.48 -22.13 -49.69
N PRO A 225 -40.23 -22.90 -48.61
CA PRO A 225 -39.47 -24.15 -48.69
C PRO A 225 -39.98 -25.12 -49.76
N ASN A 226 -41.30 -25.30 -49.87
CA ASN A 226 -41.90 -26.17 -50.87
C ASN A 226 -41.71 -25.66 -52.31
N GLN A 227 -41.82 -24.34 -52.54
CA GLN A 227 -41.58 -23.76 -53.87
C GLN A 227 -40.10 -23.85 -54.26
N TYR A 228 -39.18 -23.68 -53.31
CA TYR A 228 -37.75 -23.85 -53.54
C TYR A 228 -37.42 -25.30 -53.93
N GLU A 229 -37.99 -26.29 -53.22
CA GLU A 229 -37.79 -27.71 -53.55
C GLU A 229 -38.34 -28.06 -54.94
N ALA A 230 -39.49 -27.50 -55.34
CA ALA A 230 -39.96 -27.66 -56.72
C ALA A 230 -39.01 -27.00 -57.74
N TRP A 231 -38.49 -25.81 -57.43
CA TRP A 231 -37.60 -25.02 -58.29
C TRP A 231 -36.25 -25.70 -58.52
N ARG A 232 -35.58 -26.13 -57.46
CA ARG A 232 -34.26 -26.79 -57.56
C ARG A 232 -34.30 -28.14 -58.28
N ASN A 233 -35.44 -28.83 -58.24
CA ASN A 233 -35.63 -30.12 -58.91
C ASN A 233 -36.16 -29.98 -60.35
N GLY A 234 -36.39 -28.75 -60.83
CA GLY A 234 -36.89 -28.50 -62.19
C GLY A 234 -38.38 -28.84 -62.40
N TYR A 235 -39.15 -29.01 -61.32
CA TYR A 235 -40.58 -29.36 -61.38
C TYR A 235 -41.51 -28.14 -61.42
N GLY A 236 -40.97 -26.92 -61.51
CA GLY A 236 -41.73 -25.66 -61.40
C GLY A 236 -41.35 -24.89 -60.14
N GLY A 237 -42.26 -24.14 -59.52
CA GLY A 237 -41.96 -23.35 -58.32
C GLY A 237 -41.71 -21.88 -58.65
N THR A 238 -42.78 -21.09 -58.64
CA THR A 238 -42.71 -19.65 -58.89
C THR A 238 -42.17 -18.95 -57.64
N PRO A 239 -41.13 -18.09 -57.77
CA PRO A 239 -40.62 -17.31 -56.65
C PRO A 239 -41.68 -16.30 -56.17
N LEU A 240 -41.67 -16.02 -54.87
CA LEU A 240 -42.51 -14.98 -54.26
C LEU A 240 -42.04 -13.57 -54.64
N ALA A 241 -40.73 -13.40 -54.82
CA ALA A 241 -40.09 -12.20 -55.33
C ALA A 241 -38.78 -12.59 -56.00
N SER A 242 -38.41 -11.92 -57.08
CA SER A 242 -37.14 -12.14 -57.75
C SER A 242 -36.64 -10.87 -58.43
N GLY A 243 -35.34 -10.80 -58.65
CA GLY A 243 -34.70 -9.70 -59.36
C GLY A 243 -33.28 -10.05 -59.80
N ARG A 244 -32.61 -9.10 -60.45
CA ARG A 244 -31.20 -9.21 -60.84
C ARG A 244 -30.38 -8.14 -60.15
N GLY A 245 -29.32 -8.55 -59.46
CA GLY A 245 -28.48 -7.66 -58.66
C GLY A 245 -29.15 -7.11 -57.39
N TYR A 246 -30.48 -7.07 -57.36
CA TYR A 246 -31.29 -6.54 -56.28
C TYR A 246 -32.67 -7.20 -56.24
N VAL A 247 -33.17 -7.46 -55.04
CA VAL A 247 -34.57 -7.82 -54.80
C VAL A 247 -35.05 -7.25 -53.47
N LYS A 248 -36.33 -6.88 -53.42
CA LYS A 248 -37.03 -6.45 -52.20
C LYS A 248 -38.14 -7.43 -51.91
N PHE A 249 -38.24 -7.89 -50.67
CA PHE A 249 -39.21 -8.87 -50.25
C PHE A 249 -39.84 -8.50 -48.91
N THR A 250 -41.17 -8.59 -48.83
CA THR A 250 -41.93 -8.48 -47.58
C THR A 250 -42.69 -9.80 -47.42
N PRO A 251 -42.42 -10.56 -46.34
CA PRO A 251 -43.06 -11.85 -46.13
C PRO A 251 -44.58 -11.70 -45.98
N PRO A 252 -45.39 -12.53 -46.67
CA PRO A 252 -46.84 -12.51 -46.49
C PRO A 252 -47.25 -12.98 -45.08
N ASN A 253 -46.48 -13.89 -44.48
CA ASN A 253 -46.72 -14.45 -43.15
C ASN A 253 -45.40 -14.66 -42.39
N ASN A 254 -45.46 -14.81 -41.07
CA ASN A 254 -44.32 -15.26 -40.29
C ASN A 254 -43.94 -16.68 -40.72
N GLY A 255 -42.66 -16.93 -40.99
CA GLY A 255 -42.19 -18.27 -41.35
C GLY A 255 -40.79 -18.30 -41.91
N THR A 256 -40.40 -19.49 -42.38
CA THR A 256 -39.13 -19.71 -43.07
C THR A 256 -39.30 -19.47 -44.55
N TYR A 257 -38.37 -18.71 -45.13
CA TYR A 257 -38.28 -18.45 -46.57
C TYR A 257 -36.87 -18.81 -47.05
N VAL A 258 -36.77 -19.35 -48.25
CA VAL A 258 -35.49 -19.69 -48.87
C VAL A 258 -35.08 -18.57 -49.81
N LEU A 259 -33.94 -17.95 -49.53
CA LEU A 259 -33.28 -17.02 -50.43
C LEU A 259 -32.33 -17.80 -51.33
N VAL A 260 -32.49 -17.64 -52.64
CA VAL A 260 -31.59 -18.18 -53.66
C VAL A 260 -30.83 -17.05 -54.32
N ILE A 261 -29.52 -17.24 -54.48
CA ILE A 261 -28.63 -16.37 -55.25
C ILE A 261 -27.92 -17.26 -56.27
N ALA A 262 -28.29 -17.14 -57.54
CA ALA A 262 -27.82 -18.00 -58.62
C ALA A 262 -26.96 -17.23 -59.62
N ASN A 263 -25.88 -17.88 -60.07
CA ASN A 263 -25.04 -17.40 -61.16
C ASN A 263 -25.50 -18.00 -62.48
N ASP A 264 -26.25 -17.22 -63.25
CA ASP A 264 -26.70 -17.55 -64.60
C ASP A 264 -26.06 -16.63 -65.65
N LEU A 265 -24.93 -15.98 -65.31
CA LEU A 265 -24.26 -14.99 -66.17
C LEU A 265 -23.43 -15.62 -67.31
N GLY A 266 -23.32 -16.96 -67.34
CA GLY A 266 -22.51 -17.68 -68.33
C GLY A 266 -21.00 -17.53 -68.12
N ARG A 267 -20.57 -17.03 -66.96
CA ARG A 267 -19.18 -16.92 -66.51
C ARG A 267 -19.11 -17.15 -65.01
N ASP A 268 -17.93 -17.54 -64.53
CA ASP A 268 -17.69 -17.60 -63.08
C ASP A 268 -17.69 -16.19 -62.48
N VAL A 269 -18.19 -16.09 -61.26
CA VAL A 269 -18.13 -14.87 -60.46
C VAL A 269 -17.13 -15.13 -59.33
N ASP A 270 -16.02 -14.40 -59.37
CA ASP A 270 -15.00 -14.41 -58.31
C ASP A 270 -15.53 -13.69 -57.05
N GLU A 271 -14.68 -13.39 -56.07
CA GLU A 271 -15.08 -12.75 -54.81
C GLU A 271 -16.11 -11.62 -55.01
N PHE A 272 -17.31 -11.82 -54.50
CA PHE A 272 -18.43 -10.90 -54.65
C PHE A 272 -19.07 -10.60 -53.30
N GLN A 273 -19.74 -9.46 -53.21
CA GLN A 273 -20.37 -9.02 -51.99
C GLN A 273 -21.87 -9.19 -52.06
N ILE A 274 -22.46 -9.67 -50.97
CA ILE A 274 -23.90 -9.69 -50.76
C ILE A 274 -24.21 -8.76 -49.59
N THR A 275 -25.11 -7.81 -49.84
CA THR A 275 -25.61 -6.89 -48.82
C THR A 275 -27.06 -7.21 -48.51
N TYR A 276 -27.33 -7.47 -47.24
CA TYR A 276 -28.66 -7.70 -46.68
C TYR A 276 -29.06 -6.46 -45.89
N ARG A 277 -30.24 -5.91 -46.18
CA ARG A 277 -30.83 -4.80 -45.42
C ARG A 277 -32.18 -5.23 -44.87
N TYR A 278 -32.26 -5.32 -43.55
CA TYR A 278 -33.50 -5.64 -42.83
C TYR A 278 -34.14 -4.35 -42.35
N PHE A 279 -35.43 -4.19 -42.60
CA PHE A 279 -36.23 -3.06 -42.18
C PHE A 279 -37.33 -3.55 -41.25
N GLU A 280 -37.43 -2.95 -40.06
CA GLU A 280 -38.45 -3.26 -39.06
C GLU A 280 -39.11 -1.96 -38.60
N THR A 281 -40.41 -1.83 -38.81
CA THR A 281 -41.17 -0.66 -38.36
C THR A 281 -41.66 -0.89 -36.95
N TRP A 282 -41.09 -0.17 -36.00
CA TRP A 282 -41.41 -0.27 -34.58
C TRP A 282 -42.32 0.86 -34.13
N HIS A 283 -43.24 0.52 -33.22
CA HIS A 283 -44.22 1.44 -32.64
C HIS A 283 -43.91 1.70 -31.16
N TYR A 284 -43.88 2.97 -30.76
CA TYR A 284 -43.75 3.41 -29.38
C TYR A 284 -45.12 3.79 -28.81
N TYR A 285 -45.38 3.36 -27.58
CA TYR A 285 -46.57 3.75 -26.82
C TYR A 285 -46.18 4.26 -25.43
N ASP A 286 -46.79 5.34 -24.93
CA ASP A 286 -46.53 5.84 -23.56
C ASP A 286 -47.11 4.94 -22.45
N GLY A 287 -47.98 4.00 -22.81
CA GLY A 287 -48.56 2.99 -21.93
C GLY A 287 -49.10 1.81 -22.75
N PHE A 288 -49.47 0.72 -22.09
CA PHE A 288 -49.91 -0.49 -22.79
C PHE A 288 -51.17 -0.24 -23.63
N PRO A 289 -51.09 -0.36 -24.98
CA PRO A 289 -52.26 -0.20 -25.83
C PRO A 289 -53.15 -1.45 -25.78
N LEU A 290 -54.47 -1.29 -26.02
CA LEU A 290 -55.41 -2.42 -26.07
C LEU A 290 -55.12 -3.37 -27.25
N ASN A 291 -54.71 -2.83 -28.39
CA ASN A 291 -54.39 -3.59 -29.62
C ASN A 291 -53.08 -3.04 -30.22
N PRO A 292 -51.90 -3.44 -29.72
CA PRO A 292 -50.63 -2.97 -30.24
C PRO A 292 -50.37 -3.47 -31.67
N VAL A 293 -49.69 -2.65 -32.47
CA VAL A 293 -49.11 -3.10 -33.74
C VAL A 293 -47.71 -3.64 -33.46
N THR A 294 -47.46 -4.91 -33.80
CA THR A 294 -46.16 -5.56 -33.60
C THR A 294 -45.21 -5.23 -34.76
N PRO A 295 -43.92 -4.93 -34.49
CA PRO A 295 -43.26 -4.86 -33.17
C PRO A 295 -43.46 -3.52 -32.47
N TYR A 296 -43.47 -3.54 -31.14
CA TYR A 296 -43.66 -2.33 -30.33
C TYR A 296 -42.84 -2.33 -29.04
N VAL A 297 -42.66 -1.14 -28.47
CA VAL A 297 -42.18 -0.92 -27.10
C VAL A 297 -43.15 -0.02 -26.34
N VAL A 298 -43.18 -0.17 -25.02
CA VAL A 298 -44.04 0.60 -24.13
C VAL A 298 -43.17 1.36 -23.15
N GLY A 299 -43.45 2.66 -23.01
CA GLY A 299 -42.79 3.52 -22.05
C GLY A 299 -43.26 3.26 -20.62
N THR A 300 -42.35 3.49 -19.67
CA THR A 300 -42.68 3.52 -18.25
C THR A 300 -43.00 4.96 -17.83
N PRO A 301 -44.14 5.22 -17.16
CA PRO A 301 -44.44 6.54 -16.63
C PRO A 301 -43.39 7.02 -15.61
N GLY A 302 -42.94 8.26 -15.76
CA GLY A 302 -41.92 8.87 -14.89
C GLY A 302 -40.48 8.60 -15.32
N THR A 303 -40.25 7.87 -16.43
CA THR A 303 -38.94 7.75 -17.09
C THR A 303 -38.96 8.41 -18.47
N PRO A 304 -37.79 8.82 -19.02
CA PRO A 304 -37.69 9.46 -20.34
C PRO A 304 -37.75 8.44 -21.49
N SER A 305 -38.75 7.56 -21.42
CA SER A 305 -38.99 6.41 -22.30
C SER A 305 -39.06 6.80 -23.79
N ARG A 306 -39.79 7.87 -24.08
CA ARG A 306 -39.93 8.42 -25.44
C ARG A 306 -38.59 8.89 -25.99
N ASP A 307 -37.76 9.52 -25.17
CA ASP A 307 -36.45 9.99 -25.58
C ASP A 307 -35.45 8.84 -25.76
N PHE A 308 -35.60 7.72 -25.03
CA PHE A 308 -34.84 6.50 -25.31
C PHE A 308 -35.16 5.93 -26.69
N PHE A 309 -36.45 5.84 -27.05
CA PHE A 309 -36.85 5.43 -28.39
C PHE A 309 -36.28 6.36 -29.48
N ARG A 310 -36.39 7.69 -29.27
CA ARG A 310 -35.82 8.70 -30.17
C ARG A 310 -34.30 8.58 -30.29
N LEU A 311 -33.59 8.36 -29.18
CA LEU A 311 -32.14 8.13 -29.16
C LEU A 311 -31.76 6.95 -30.06
N PHE A 312 -32.45 5.81 -29.90
CA PHE A 312 -32.17 4.62 -30.71
C PHE A 312 -32.46 4.82 -32.18
N ALA A 313 -33.56 5.52 -32.53
CA ALA A 313 -33.91 5.85 -33.90
C ALA A 313 -32.85 6.75 -34.57
N ILE A 314 -32.42 7.82 -33.88
CA ILE A 314 -31.40 8.73 -34.39
C ILE A 314 -30.04 8.02 -34.49
N TYR A 315 -29.69 7.19 -33.51
CA TYR A 315 -28.48 6.37 -33.58
C TYR A 315 -28.52 5.43 -34.79
N ASN A 316 -29.65 4.77 -35.04
CA ASN A 316 -29.80 3.86 -36.18
C ASN A 316 -29.67 4.61 -37.51
N TYR A 317 -30.31 5.77 -37.65
CA TYR A 317 -30.10 6.66 -38.81
C TYR A 317 -28.64 7.06 -38.96
N TRP A 318 -27.99 7.48 -37.88
CA TRP A 318 -26.58 7.85 -37.88
C TRP A 318 -25.71 6.67 -38.32
N LEU A 319 -25.91 5.48 -37.75
CA LEU A 319 -25.11 4.30 -38.05
C LEU A 319 -25.15 3.99 -39.55
N GLU A 320 -26.33 4.00 -40.16
CA GLU A 320 -26.50 3.72 -41.60
C GLU A 320 -25.92 4.82 -42.51
N ASN A 321 -25.73 6.05 -42.00
CA ASN A 321 -25.25 7.20 -42.77
C ASN A 321 -23.91 7.77 -42.27
N ARG A 322 -23.22 7.08 -41.35
CA ARG A 322 -22.11 7.60 -40.53
C ARG A 322 -20.97 8.20 -41.34
N ARG A 323 -20.60 7.56 -42.45
CA ARG A 323 -19.51 8.02 -43.33
C ARG A 323 -19.86 9.35 -43.99
N GLN A 324 -21.05 9.46 -44.58
CA GLN A 324 -21.53 10.69 -45.22
C GLN A 324 -21.67 11.83 -44.20
N LEU A 325 -22.15 11.53 -42.99
CA LEU A 325 -22.29 12.51 -41.91
C LEU A 325 -20.92 12.98 -41.40
N ALA A 326 -19.95 12.07 -41.25
CA ALA A 326 -18.56 12.40 -40.92
C ALA A 326 -17.91 13.30 -41.98
N ASP A 327 -18.12 13.00 -43.26
CA ASP A 327 -17.65 13.84 -44.37
C ASP A 327 -18.29 15.23 -44.36
N ALA A 328 -19.56 15.33 -43.97
CA ALA A 328 -20.24 16.62 -43.81
C ALA A 328 -19.65 17.42 -42.64
N VAL A 329 -19.38 16.77 -41.50
CA VAL A 329 -18.70 17.38 -40.35
C VAL A 329 -17.31 17.88 -40.75
N MET A 330 -16.49 17.03 -41.38
CA MET A 330 -15.14 17.40 -41.81
C MET A 330 -15.15 18.61 -42.74
N ARG A 331 -16.11 18.68 -43.67
CA ARG A 331 -16.28 19.83 -44.58
C ARG A 331 -16.61 21.12 -43.84
N GLN A 332 -17.56 21.11 -42.90
CA GLN A 332 -17.92 22.31 -42.12
C GLN A 332 -16.76 22.78 -41.26
N LEU A 333 -16.05 21.83 -40.66
CA LEU A 333 -14.91 22.12 -39.81
C LEU A 333 -13.74 22.72 -40.61
N ARG A 334 -13.36 22.19 -41.78
CA ARG A 334 -12.25 22.73 -42.62
C ARG A 334 -12.43 24.18 -43.07
N VAL A 335 -13.67 24.63 -43.27
CA VAL A 335 -13.99 26.00 -43.69
C VAL A 335 -13.80 27.00 -42.55
N THR A 336 -13.80 26.51 -41.31
CA THR A 336 -13.55 27.34 -40.13
C THR A 336 -12.04 27.38 -39.88
N ALA A 337 -11.40 28.54 -39.95
CA ALA A 337 -9.95 28.66 -39.70
C ALA A 337 -9.59 27.99 -38.35
N PHE A 338 -8.78 26.94 -38.43
CA PHE A 338 -8.38 26.13 -37.28
C PHE A 338 -7.20 26.80 -36.56
N SER A 339 -7.33 26.99 -35.24
CA SER A 339 -6.20 27.43 -34.43
C SER A 339 -5.17 26.30 -34.33
N PRO A 340 -3.87 26.56 -34.51
CA PRO A 340 -2.80 25.56 -34.36
C PRO A 340 -2.68 24.95 -32.94
N GLN A 341 -3.45 25.43 -31.97
CA GLN A 341 -3.39 25.03 -30.56
C GLN A 341 -4.33 23.86 -30.20
N GLN A 342 -5.14 23.34 -31.13
CA GLN A 342 -6.06 22.23 -30.82
C GLN A 342 -5.34 20.87 -30.87
N GLN A 343 -5.43 20.11 -29.77
CA GLN A 343 -4.85 18.77 -29.62
C GLN A 343 -5.77 17.66 -30.14
N LEU A 344 -7.09 17.88 -30.17
CA LEU A 344 -8.04 16.86 -30.63
C LEU A 344 -7.89 16.60 -32.13
N GLN A 345 -7.43 15.39 -32.48
CA GLN A 345 -7.25 14.97 -33.87
C GLN A 345 -8.61 14.70 -34.52
N LEU A 346 -8.80 15.14 -35.77
CA LEU A 346 -10.02 14.92 -36.53
C LEU A 346 -9.93 13.62 -37.35
N ASP A 347 -9.64 12.52 -36.66
CA ASP A 347 -9.68 11.18 -37.23
C ASP A 347 -11.13 10.67 -37.41
N THR A 348 -11.28 9.49 -38.01
CA THR A 348 -12.59 8.90 -38.30
C THR A 348 -13.43 8.73 -37.04
N GLN A 349 -12.83 8.25 -35.94
CA GLN A 349 -13.49 8.01 -34.66
C GLN A 349 -14.03 9.31 -34.06
N THR A 350 -13.23 10.38 -34.10
CA THR A 350 -13.63 11.71 -33.62
C THR A 350 -14.74 12.29 -34.48
N LEU A 351 -14.66 12.15 -35.80
CA LEU A 351 -15.71 12.61 -36.72
C LEU A 351 -17.02 11.82 -36.52
N TYR A 352 -16.93 10.53 -36.20
CA TYR A 352 -18.07 9.69 -35.85
C TYR A 352 -18.73 10.16 -34.54
N ALA A 353 -17.94 10.42 -33.50
CA ALA A 353 -18.44 10.97 -32.25
C ALA A 353 -19.13 12.35 -32.48
N LEU A 354 -18.46 13.26 -33.18
CA LEU A 354 -18.99 14.60 -33.44
C LEU A 354 -20.25 14.60 -34.31
N SER A 355 -20.32 13.73 -35.32
CA SER A 355 -21.49 13.63 -36.20
C SER A 355 -22.73 13.07 -35.47
N LEU A 356 -22.57 12.04 -34.64
CA LEU A 356 -23.67 11.55 -33.81
C LEU A 356 -24.12 12.62 -32.80
N ALA A 357 -23.16 13.23 -32.10
CA ALA A 357 -23.44 14.28 -31.13
C ALA A 357 -24.19 15.47 -31.75
N ALA A 358 -23.83 15.86 -32.98
CA ALA A 358 -24.50 16.95 -33.69
C ALA A 358 -25.96 16.61 -34.06
N LEU A 359 -26.24 15.38 -34.49
CA LEU A 359 -27.63 14.95 -34.73
C LEU A 359 -28.44 14.93 -33.43
N LEU A 360 -27.89 14.37 -32.35
CA LEU A 360 -28.58 14.31 -31.07
C LEU A 360 -28.84 15.71 -30.51
N LYS A 361 -27.86 16.61 -30.60
CA LYS A 361 -28.01 18.02 -30.20
C LYS A 361 -29.10 18.71 -31.04
N ASN A 362 -29.13 18.50 -32.36
CA ASN A 362 -30.18 19.05 -33.23
C ASN A 362 -31.58 18.52 -32.87
N ALA A 363 -31.68 17.26 -32.44
CA ALA A 363 -32.92 16.67 -31.94
C ALA A 363 -33.31 17.12 -30.51
N GLY A 364 -32.55 18.02 -29.90
CA GLY A 364 -32.87 18.62 -28.60
C GLY A 364 -32.42 17.79 -27.39
N PHE A 365 -31.53 16.83 -27.57
CA PHE A 365 -30.92 16.12 -26.44
C PHE A 365 -29.86 16.98 -25.74
N ASP A 366 -29.67 16.75 -24.44
CA ASP A 366 -28.54 17.29 -23.68
C ASP A 366 -27.30 16.42 -23.96
N VAL A 367 -26.42 16.92 -24.82
CA VAL A 367 -25.28 16.17 -25.36
C VAL A 367 -23.96 16.79 -24.94
N SER A 368 -23.07 15.93 -24.47
CA SER A 368 -21.66 16.25 -24.23
C SER A 368 -20.77 15.07 -24.63
N PHE A 369 -19.58 14.96 -24.04
CA PHE A 369 -18.61 13.93 -24.35
C PHE A 369 -17.98 13.33 -23.09
N ALA A 370 -17.47 12.11 -23.27
CA ALA A 370 -16.50 11.48 -22.39
C ALA A 370 -15.15 11.45 -23.13
N ALA A 371 -14.06 11.67 -22.39
CA ALA A 371 -12.71 11.37 -22.86
C ALA A 371 -12.33 9.94 -22.46
N ILE A 372 -11.74 9.22 -23.40
CA ILE A 372 -11.29 7.84 -23.22
C ILE A 372 -9.81 7.72 -23.55
N GLY A 373 -9.18 6.71 -22.96
CA GLY A 373 -7.83 6.26 -23.30
C GLY A 373 -7.88 4.86 -23.90
N THR A 374 -7.24 4.68 -25.05
CA THR A 374 -7.31 3.45 -25.84
C THR A 374 -5.96 2.71 -25.89
N SER A 375 -4.89 3.35 -25.40
CA SER A 375 -3.55 2.77 -25.34
C SER A 375 -3.39 1.78 -24.19
N TRP A 376 -2.89 0.58 -24.49
CA TRP A 376 -2.53 -0.41 -23.47
C TRP A 376 -1.32 -0.01 -22.62
N SER A 377 -0.35 0.71 -23.21
CA SER A 377 0.85 1.15 -22.49
C SER A 377 0.58 2.34 -21.57
N ASP A 378 -0.44 3.14 -21.90
CA ASP A 378 -0.91 4.22 -21.05
C ASP A 378 -2.45 4.31 -21.07
N PRO A 379 -3.14 3.51 -20.25
CA PRO A 379 -4.61 3.42 -20.27
C PRO A 379 -5.34 4.70 -19.84
N PHE A 380 -4.63 5.65 -19.22
CA PHE A 380 -5.20 6.90 -18.74
C PHE A 380 -4.79 8.10 -19.59
N ASP A 381 -4.04 7.89 -20.67
CA ASP A 381 -3.78 8.95 -21.63
C ASP A 381 -5.05 9.18 -22.46
N ALA A 382 -5.63 10.37 -22.36
CA ALA A 382 -6.82 10.70 -23.11
C ALA A 382 -6.44 10.90 -24.57
N ASP A 383 -6.99 10.07 -25.46
CA ASP A 383 -6.65 10.06 -26.88
C ASP A 383 -7.89 10.10 -27.80
N SER A 384 -9.08 9.87 -27.27
CA SER A 384 -10.31 9.90 -28.03
C SER A 384 -11.53 10.33 -27.20
N ILE A 385 -12.66 10.50 -27.87
CA ILE A 385 -13.92 10.96 -27.27
C ILE A 385 -15.11 10.09 -27.67
N MET A 386 -16.13 10.07 -26.82
CA MET A 386 -17.41 9.41 -27.07
C MET A 386 -18.58 10.34 -26.72
N PRO A 387 -19.68 10.34 -27.49
CA PRO A 387 -20.88 11.11 -27.14
C PRO A 387 -21.50 10.63 -25.84
N VAL A 388 -21.97 11.58 -25.04
CA VAL A 388 -22.71 11.35 -23.80
C VAL A 388 -24.02 12.07 -23.87
N VAL A 389 -25.12 11.37 -23.56
CA VAL A 389 -26.44 11.97 -23.47
C VAL A 389 -26.91 11.94 -22.02
N GLN A 390 -27.31 13.10 -21.49
CA GLN A 390 -27.89 13.22 -20.16
C GLN A 390 -29.42 13.22 -20.24
N PHE A 391 -30.03 12.44 -19.36
CA PHE A 391 -31.47 12.35 -19.18
C PHE A 391 -31.85 12.69 -17.75
N ASN A 392 -32.98 13.39 -17.60
CA ASN A 392 -33.62 13.61 -16.30
C ASN A 392 -34.80 12.65 -16.18
N SER A 393 -34.88 11.92 -15.06
CA SER A 393 -35.90 10.91 -14.82
C SER A 393 -36.47 11.04 -13.42
N LEU A 394 -37.78 10.83 -13.23
CA LEU A 394 -38.40 10.85 -11.90
C LEU A 394 -38.23 9.53 -11.15
N ARG A 395 -37.98 8.43 -11.88
CA ARG A 395 -37.73 7.08 -11.37
C ARG A 395 -36.41 6.56 -11.91
N ASP A 396 -35.87 5.51 -11.29
CA ASP A 396 -34.67 4.85 -11.84
C ASP A 396 -34.97 4.33 -13.27
N PRO A 397 -34.30 4.88 -14.31
CA PRO A 397 -34.63 4.53 -15.67
C PRO A 397 -33.93 3.27 -16.18
N ASN A 398 -32.99 2.68 -15.42
CA ASN A 398 -32.14 1.57 -15.87
C ASN A 398 -32.95 0.43 -16.50
N ALA A 399 -33.93 -0.09 -15.78
CA ALA A 399 -34.76 -1.21 -16.27
C ALA A 399 -35.53 -0.86 -17.55
N THR A 400 -36.03 0.38 -17.67
CA THR A 400 -36.79 0.81 -18.86
C THR A 400 -35.86 1.02 -20.05
N PHE A 401 -34.69 1.61 -19.83
CA PHE A 401 -33.69 1.81 -20.88
C PHE A 401 -33.23 0.47 -21.45
N TYR A 402 -32.82 -0.47 -20.59
CA TYR A 402 -32.31 -1.76 -21.03
C TYR A 402 -33.39 -2.69 -21.61
N ASP A 403 -34.63 -2.65 -21.12
CA ASP A 403 -35.74 -3.38 -21.75
C ASP A 403 -35.95 -2.95 -23.22
N MET A 404 -35.95 -1.64 -23.49
CA MET A 404 -36.03 -1.12 -24.87
C MET A 404 -34.74 -1.40 -25.65
N PHE A 405 -33.58 -1.30 -25.00
CA PHE A 405 -32.28 -1.54 -25.62
C PHE A 405 -32.16 -2.99 -26.11
N ASP A 406 -32.64 -3.97 -25.36
CA ASP A 406 -32.51 -5.38 -25.71
C ASP A 406 -33.57 -5.82 -26.74
N LYS A 407 -34.77 -5.21 -26.71
CA LYS A 407 -35.85 -5.51 -27.66
C LYS A 407 -35.59 -4.94 -29.05
N ILE A 408 -35.19 -3.66 -29.14
CA ILE A 408 -35.09 -2.96 -30.41
C ILE A 408 -33.79 -3.33 -31.12
N LYS A 409 -33.92 -3.96 -32.29
CA LYS A 409 -32.80 -4.35 -33.15
C LYS A 409 -32.32 -3.17 -34.00
N LYS A 410 -31.30 -2.48 -33.51
CA LYS A 410 -30.80 -1.18 -34.05
C LYS A 410 -29.45 -1.23 -34.76
N GLY A 411 -28.95 -2.44 -35.05
CA GLY A 411 -27.60 -2.65 -35.58
C GLY A 411 -26.57 -2.80 -34.47
N TRP A 412 -25.29 -2.63 -34.79
CA TRP A 412 -24.22 -2.65 -33.78
C TRP A 412 -24.30 -1.37 -32.94
N VAL A 413 -24.41 -1.51 -31.63
CA VAL A 413 -24.35 -0.42 -30.67
C VAL A 413 -23.89 -0.98 -29.33
N ASN A 414 -22.96 -0.26 -28.70
CA ASN A 414 -22.55 -0.53 -27.34
C ASN A 414 -22.69 0.76 -26.53
N VAL A 415 -23.17 0.64 -25.29
CA VAL A 415 -23.39 1.78 -24.41
C VAL A 415 -22.96 1.45 -23.00
N MET A 416 -22.43 2.45 -22.31
CA MET A 416 -22.30 2.42 -20.85
C MET A 416 -23.30 3.40 -20.28
N SER A 417 -23.94 3.05 -19.17
CA SER A 417 -24.85 3.95 -18.50
C SER A 417 -24.50 4.15 -17.04
N LEU A 418 -24.82 5.34 -16.52
CA LEU A 418 -24.64 5.70 -15.13
C LEU A 418 -25.89 6.43 -14.64
N SER A 419 -26.48 5.95 -13.55
CA SER A 419 -27.60 6.62 -12.87
C SER A 419 -27.12 7.22 -11.55
N ARG A 420 -27.44 8.50 -11.31
CA ARG A 420 -27.19 9.20 -10.05
C ARG A 420 -28.50 9.71 -9.47
N SER A 421 -28.84 9.23 -8.27
CA SER A 421 -29.99 9.74 -7.51
C SER A 421 -29.78 11.21 -7.17
N SER A 422 -30.87 11.98 -7.21
CA SER A 422 -30.97 13.36 -6.75
C SER A 422 -32.23 13.54 -5.91
N TYR A 423 -32.41 14.71 -5.28
CA TYR A 423 -33.62 15.03 -4.52
C TYR A 423 -34.90 15.07 -5.37
N VAL A 424 -34.77 15.28 -6.67
CA VAL A 424 -35.89 15.46 -7.61
C VAL A 424 -36.05 14.30 -8.59
N GLY A 425 -35.27 13.23 -8.43
CA GLY A 425 -35.29 12.06 -9.32
C GLY A 425 -33.89 11.50 -9.58
N TYR A 426 -33.55 11.31 -10.84
CA TYR A 426 -32.32 10.66 -11.29
C TYR A 426 -31.72 11.41 -12.49
N TYR A 427 -30.40 11.60 -12.45
CA TYR A 427 -29.60 11.95 -13.62
C TYR A 427 -29.06 10.67 -14.24
N PHE A 428 -29.44 10.40 -15.48
CA PHE A 428 -29.05 9.20 -16.19
C PHE A 428 -28.20 9.56 -17.40
N TYR A 429 -26.97 9.06 -17.43
CA TYR A 429 -25.98 9.34 -18.45
C TYR A 429 -25.81 8.11 -19.32
N VAL A 430 -25.88 8.28 -20.65
CA VAL A 430 -25.62 7.21 -21.62
C VAL A 430 -24.41 7.61 -22.45
N VAL A 431 -23.30 6.90 -22.27
CA VAL A 431 -22.09 7.00 -23.09
C VAL A 431 -22.25 6.05 -24.26
N ILE A 432 -22.15 6.55 -25.49
CA ILE A 432 -22.37 5.78 -26.71
C ILE A 432 -21.03 5.47 -27.35
N ASP A 433 -20.71 4.18 -27.50
CA ASP A 433 -19.47 3.74 -28.12
C ASP A 433 -19.52 3.99 -29.64
N THR A 434 -19.04 5.15 -30.05
CA THR A 434 -18.80 5.47 -31.48
C THR A 434 -17.40 5.08 -31.94
N TYR A 435 -16.49 4.79 -31.00
CA TYR A 435 -15.09 4.50 -31.28
C TYR A 435 -14.95 3.14 -31.99
N ASN A 436 -15.57 2.10 -31.42
CA ASN A 436 -15.48 0.75 -31.94
C ASN A 436 -16.40 0.48 -33.14
N VAL A 437 -17.18 1.46 -33.60
CA VAL A 437 -17.95 1.36 -34.85
C VAL A 437 -17.02 1.11 -36.05
N VAL A 438 -15.82 1.70 -36.03
CA VAL A 438 -14.83 1.49 -37.10
C VAL A 438 -14.41 0.02 -37.17
N GLU A 439 -14.12 -0.61 -36.02
CA GLU A 439 -13.67 -1.99 -35.99
C GLU A 439 -14.82 -2.98 -36.22
N ALA A 440 -15.91 -2.81 -35.49
CA ALA A 440 -17.01 -3.77 -35.49
C ALA A 440 -17.90 -3.65 -36.74
N VAL A 441 -18.05 -2.45 -37.31
CA VAL A 441 -19.01 -2.20 -38.39
C VAL A 441 -18.31 -1.91 -39.71
N ASP A 442 -17.32 -1.00 -39.74
CA ASP A 442 -16.61 -0.68 -40.98
C ASP A 442 -15.65 -1.79 -41.41
N ARG A 443 -14.94 -2.41 -40.46
CA ARG A 443 -13.99 -3.50 -40.71
C ARG A 443 -14.55 -4.90 -40.45
N GLN A 444 -15.73 -5.00 -39.85
CA GLN A 444 -16.42 -6.26 -39.55
C GLN A 444 -15.58 -7.23 -38.70
N LEU A 445 -14.80 -6.70 -37.77
CA LEU A 445 -14.00 -7.49 -36.85
C LEU A 445 -14.87 -8.08 -35.75
N SER A 446 -14.53 -9.29 -35.31
CA SER A 446 -15.21 -9.98 -34.21
C SER A 446 -14.81 -9.45 -32.83
N THR A 447 -13.75 -8.66 -32.74
CA THR A 447 -13.22 -8.06 -31.52
C THR A 447 -13.27 -6.54 -31.58
N THR A 448 -13.42 -5.92 -30.41
CA THR A 448 -13.38 -4.46 -30.23
C THR A 448 -12.16 -4.07 -29.42
N THR A 449 -11.71 -2.83 -29.58
CA THR A 449 -10.62 -2.27 -28.79
C THR A 449 -11.12 -1.87 -27.41
N PRO A 450 -10.48 -2.37 -26.33
CA PRO A 450 -10.80 -1.95 -24.98
C PRO A 450 -10.32 -0.53 -24.75
N PHE A 451 -11.07 0.21 -23.93
CA PHE A 451 -10.77 1.59 -23.58
C PHE A 451 -11.11 1.83 -22.12
N ASN A 452 -10.50 2.87 -21.54
CA ASN A 452 -10.83 3.36 -20.21
C ASN A 452 -11.50 4.73 -20.30
N VAL A 453 -12.57 4.92 -19.54
CA VAL A 453 -13.23 6.22 -19.43
C VAL A 453 -12.48 7.06 -18.39
N ILE A 454 -11.86 8.15 -18.84
CA ILE A 454 -11.00 9.00 -18.01
C ILE A 454 -11.80 10.16 -17.41
N TYR A 455 -12.64 10.79 -18.23
CA TYR A 455 -13.44 11.95 -17.85
C TYR A 455 -14.80 11.90 -18.52
N VAL A 456 -15.87 12.17 -17.79
CA VAL A 456 -17.24 12.27 -18.31
C VAL A 456 -17.80 13.62 -17.89
N ASP A 457 -18.19 14.45 -18.85
CA ASP A 457 -18.77 15.77 -18.56
C ASP A 457 -20.04 15.66 -17.70
N GLY A 458 -20.19 16.54 -16.72
CA GLY A 458 -21.29 16.51 -15.76
C GLY A 458 -21.22 15.38 -14.71
N VAL A 459 -20.32 14.40 -14.86
CA VAL A 459 -20.19 13.25 -13.94
C VAL A 459 -18.89 13.31 -13.14
N THR A 460 -17.76 13.49 -13.82
CA THR A 460 -16.43 13.49 -13.19
C THR A 460 -16.19 14.83 -12.48
N LYS A 461 -15.92 14.79 -11.17
CA LYS A 461 -15.47 15.96 -10.42
C LYS A 461 -13.96 16.12 -10.60
N LEU A 462 -13.53 17.34 -10.95
CA LEU A 462 -12.11 17.63 -11.10
C LEU A 462 -11.40 17.55 -9.73
N PRO A 463 -10.23 16.90 -9.63
CA PRO A 463 -9.49 16.74 -8.37
C PRO A 463 -8.77 18.00 -7.89
#